data_AF-A0A8B8BJA1-F1
#
_entry.id   AF-A0A8B8BJA1-F1
#
_cell.length_a   1.000
_cell.length_b   1.000
_cell.length_c   1.000
_cell.angle_alpha   90.00
_cell.angle_beta   90.00
_cell.angle_gamma   90.00
#
_symmetry.space_group_name_H-M   'P 1'
#
loop_
_entity.id
_entity.type
_entity.pdbx_description
1 polymer ?
#
loop_
_entity_poly.entity_id
_entity_poly.type
_entity_poly.pdbx_seq_one_letter_code
_entity_poly.pdbx_strand_id
1 'polypeptide(L)'
;MASWCTFLILILFVNFGSSQETERQTKDRRLLLNDPNTLLNEIEELKREVTSLKSQFNRRNEERTGSVYTVWGRKSCPAVNGTTTVYTGITGGKPFYENGGGVTTLCLPHNPDDAPPDFPTSIEYAGRVSHLYGSEYQFTYRKYALNDDVPCAVCHVDSASSVLMIPAKSSCPSSWNMQYTGFLVSNNAADGDRTWQAFDYVCLHNDAEYLTEGARRHNDDGHILYPVQAVCGSLPCPPYKNGQYITCAVCTL
;
A
#
# COMPACT_ATOMS: atom_id res chain seq x y z
N MET A 1 19.24 -81.63 18.02
CA MET A 1 19.43 -81.85 16.57
C MET A 1 20.19 -80.63 16.05
N ALA A 2 21.53 -80.66 16.07
CA ALA A 2 22.40 -81.11 14.96
C ALA A 2 22.10 -80.27 13.68
N SER A 3 23.03 -79.55 13.06
CA SER A 3 24.42 -79.88 12.77
C SER A 3 25.26 -78.62 12.54
N TRP A 4 26.52 -78.70 12.96
CA TRP A 4 27.62 -77.84 12.53
C TRP A 4 28.00 -78.13 11.08
N CYS A 5 28.66 -77.17 10.43
CA CYS A 5 29.78 -77.44 9.52
C CYS A 5 30.68 -76.20 9.41
N THR A 6 31.91 -76.36 9.87
CA THR A 6 33.05 -75.43 9.82
C THR A 6 33.98 -75.76 8.64
N PHE A 7 34.92 -74.83 8.37
CA PHE A 7 36.12 -74.86 7.48
C PHE A 7 35.92 -74.30 6.05
N LEU A 8 36.80 -73.44 5.47
CA LEU A 8 38.25 -73.20 5.61
C LEU A 8 38.62 -71.70 5.54
N ILE A 9 39.50 -71.16 6.40
CA ILE A 9 40.95 -70.85 6.21
C ILE A 9 41.30 -69.90 5.03
N LEU A 10 41.70 -68.64 5.33
CA LEU A 10 43.09 -68.16 5.23
C LEU A 10 43.25 -66.74 5.81
N ILE A 11 44.25 -66.58 6.67
CA ILE A 11 44.77 -65.32 7.24
C ILE A 11 45.84 -64.75 6.29
N LEU A 12 45.98 -63.42 6.20
CA LEU A 12 47.22 -62.60 6.14
C LEU A 12 46.85 -61.18 5.63
N PHE A 13 46.75 -60.15 6.48
CA PHE A 13 47.80 -59.24 6.98
C PHE A 13 48.25 -58.10 6.01
N VAL A 14 48.04 -56.85 6.50
CA VAL A 14 48.91 -55.63 6.38
C VAL A 14 48.58 -54.51 5.37
N ASN A 15 48.04 -53.42 5.95
CA ASN A 15 48.42 -51.99 5.96
C ASN A 15 48.29 -51.00 4.78
N PHE A 16 47.67 -49.87 5.17
CA PHE A 16 47.98 -48.43 4.99
C PHE A 16 48.12 -47.82 3.58
N GLY A 17 47.32 -46.76 3.36
CA GLY A 17 47.61 -45.72 2.37
C GLY A 17 46.58 -44.59 2.47
N SER A 18 47.03 -43.42 2.90
CA SER A 18 46.27 -42.17 3.08
C SER A 18 45.53 -41.70 1.81
N SER A 19 44.31 -41.23 1.98
CA SER A 19 43.56 -40.48 0.96
C SER A 19 44.21 -39.11 0.73
N GLN A 20 44.77 -38.90 -0.46
CA GLN A 20 45.28 -37.60 -0.92
C GLN A 20 44.13 -36.60 -1.12
N GLU A 21 44.32 -35.40 -0.58
CA GLU A 21 43.51 -34.20 -0.83
C GLU A 21 43.44 -33.87 -2.31
N THR A 22 42.24 -33.60 -2.80
CA THR A 22 41.99 -33.11 -4.15
C THR A 22 42.32 -31.62 -4.18
N GLU A 23 43.53 -31.28 -4.63
CA GLU A 23 43.94 -29.90 -4.90
C GLU A 23 43.03 -29.30 -5.98
N ARG A 24 42.19 -28.36 -5.55
CA ARG A 24 41.37 -27.51 -6.40
C ARG A 24 42.30 -26.61 -7.21
N GLN A 25 42.55 -27.00 -8.45
CA GLN A 25 43.36 -26.29 -9.44
C GLN A 25 42.90 -24.82 -9.56
N THR A 26 43.54 -23.92 -8.83
CA THR A 26 43.54 -22.48 -9.12
C THR A 26 44.26 -22.31 -10.45
N LYS A 27 43.47 -22.36 -11.53
CA LYS A 27 43.90 -22.01 -12.88
C LYS A 27 44.54 -20.63 -12.79
N ASP A 28 45.85 -20.60 -13.03
CA ASP A 28 46.71 -19.43 -12.92
C ASP A 28 46.16 -18.29 -13.79
N ARG A 29 45.43 -17.35 -13.17
CA ARG A 29 44.85 -16.18 -13.84
C ARG A 29 45.93 -15.20 -14.35
N ARG A 30 47.21 -15.44 -14.06
CA ARG A 30 48.32 -14.61 -14.50
C ARG A 30 48.88 -15.01 -15.88
N LEU A 31 48.51 -16.17 -16.44
CA LEU A 31 49.12 -16.67 -17.69
C LEU A 31 48.29 -16.42 -18.96
N LEU A 32 47.10 -15.82 -18.89
CA LEU A 32 46.13 -15.72 -20.01
C LEU A 32 45.92 -14.29 -20.56
N LEU A 33 46.83 -13.35 -20.30
CA LEU A 33 46.75 -11.97 -20.83
C LEU A 33 47.65 -11.71 -22.06
N ASN A 34 48.41 -12.72 -22.51
CA ASN A 34 49.36 -12.58 -23.62
C ASN A 34 48.88 -13.18 -24.94
N ASP A 35 47.72 -13.85 -24.97
CA ASP A 35 47.11 -14.35 -26.22
C ASP A 35 46.02 -13.37 -26.69
N PRO A 36 46.24 -12.66 -27.82
CA PRO A 36 45.26 -11.72 -28.37
C PRO A 36 43.89 -12.33 -28.63
N ASN A 37 43.83 -13.63 -28.96
CA ASN A 37 42.56 -14.30 -29.27
C ASN A 37 41.75 -14.59 -28.02
N THR A 38 42.41 -15.02 -26.94
CA THR A 38 41.78 -15.18 -25.62
C THR A 38 41.20 -13.86 -25.13
N LEU A 39 41.93 -12.75 -25.30
CA LEU A 39 41.47 -11.43 -24.89
C LEU A 39 40.27 -10.92 -25.74
N LEU A 40 40.28 -11.19 -27.05
CA LEU A 40 39.17 -10.86 -27.94
C LEU A 40 37.89 -11.62 -27.59
N ASN A 41 38.01 -12.90 -27.25
CA ASN A 41 36.88 -13.73 -26.84
C ASN A 41 36.26 -13.20 -25.53
N GLU A 42 37.07 -12.85 -24.53
CA GLU A 42 36.57 -12.24 -23.29
C GLU A 42 35.88 -10.89 -23.54
N ILE A 43 36.43 -10.05 -24.42
CA ILE A 43 35.81 -8.76 -24.79
C ILE A 43 34.46 -8.99 -25.49
N GLU A 44 34.35 -10.00 -26.35
CA GLU A 44 33.10 -10.33 -27.02
C GLU A 44 32.05 -10.86 -26.04
N GLU A 45 32.46 -11.69 -25.08
CA GLU A 45 31.61 -12.20 -24.00
C GLU A 45 31.10 -11.06 -23.11
N LEU A 46 31.98 -10.16 -22.66
CA LEU A 46 31.62 -8.96 -21.91
C LEU A 46 30.68 -8.05 -22.69
N LYS A 47 30.89 -7.86 -24.00
CA LYS A 47 29.97 -7.08 -24.85
C LYS A 47 28.58 -7.72 -24.93
N ARG A 48 28.51 -9.06 -25.00
CA ARG A 48 27.24 -9.80 -24.99
C ARG A 48 26.54 -9.66 -23.64
N GLU A 49 27.26 -9.78 -22.53
CA GLU A 49 26.70 -9.55 -21.18
C GLU A 49 26.16 -8.13 -21.03
N VAL A 50 26.92 -7.10 -21.43
CA VAL A 50 26.48 -5.70 -21.36
C VAL A 50 25.23 -5.46 -22.20
N THR A 51 25.16 -6.05 -23.40
CA THR A 51 24.00 -5.92 -24.28
C THR A 51 22.77 -6.62 -23.68
N SER A 52 22.98 -7.79 -23.06
CA SER A 52 21.94 -8.52 -22.34
C SER A 52 21.41 -7.72 -21.14
N LEU A 53 22.30 -7.23 -20.27
CA LEU A 53 21.94 -6.40 -19.12
C LEU A 53 21.22 -5.12 -19.54
N LYS A 54 21.66 -4.48 -20.62
CA LYS A 54 20.99 -3.29 -21.18
C LYS A 54 19.57 -3.61 -21.64
N SER A 55 19.36 -4.74 -22.31
CA SER A 55 18.01 -5.14 -22.73
C SER A 55 17.10 -5.52 -21.56
N GLN A 56 17.64 -6.17 -20.52
CA GLN A 56 16.92 -6.45 -19.27
C GLN A 56 16.56 -5.16 -18.50
N PHE A 57 17.48 -4.20 -18.45
CA PHE A 57 17.23 -2.89 -17.83
C PHE A 57 16.16 -2.10 -18.58
N ASN A 58 16.20 -2.09 -19.91
CA ASN A 58 15.19 -1.42 -20.72
C ASN A 58 13.81 -2.05 -20.56
N ARG A 59 13.70 -3.39 -20.54
CA ARG A 59 12.42 -4.07 -20.21
C ARG A 59 11.91 -3.68 -18.84
N ARG A 60 12.77 -3.65 -17.83
CA ARG A 60 12.40 -3.28 -16.45
C ARG A 60 11.96 -1.82 -16.34
N ASN A 61 12.47 -0.93 -17.20
CA ASN A 61 12.04 0.47 -17.27
C ASN A 61 10.77 0.69 -18.10
N GLU A 62 10.48 -0.17 -19.08
CA GLU A 62 9.19 -0.17 -19.80
C GLU A 62 8.07 -0.73 -18.93
N GLU A 63 8.39 -1.67 -18.02
CA GLU A 63 7.52 -2.14 -16.93
C GLU A 63 7.60 -1.22 -15.69
N ARG A 64 7.61 0.11 -15.88
CA ARG A 64 7.39 1.03 -14.75
C ARG A 64 5.95 0.87 -14.25
N THR A 65 5.75 -0.14 -13.42
CA THR A 65 4.55 -0.31 -12.63
C THR A 65 4.51 0.84 -11.63
N GLY A 66 3.33 1.43 -11.47
CA GLY A 66 3.07 2.43 -10.46
C GLY A 66 1.85 2.01 -9.66
N SER A 67 1.71 2.60 -8.49
CA SER A 67 0.56 2.34 -7.63
C SER A 67 -0.21 3.62 -7.38
N VAL A 68 -1.53 3.48 -7.26
CA VAL A 68 -2.44 4.60 -7.00
C VAL A 68 -2.99 4.49 -5.59
N TYR A 69 -3.05 5.62 -4.88
CA TYR A 69 -3.68 5.72 -3.57
C TYR A 69 -4.36 7.07 -3.39
N THR A 70 -5.28 7.15 -2.43
CA THR A 70 -5.98 8.39 -2.10
C THR A 70 -5.42 9.00 -0.82
N VAL A 71 -5.22 10.31 -0.83
CA VAL A 71 -4.97 11.14 0.34
C VAL A 71 -6.29 11.78 0.74
N TRP A 72 -6.78 11.46 1.92
CA TRP A 72 -7.98 12.06 2.49
C TRP A 72 -7.60 13.26 3.35
N GLY A 73 -8.32 14.38 3.18
CA GLY A 73 -8.10 15.63 3.90
C GLY A 73 -7.01 16.53 3.33
N ARG A 74 -6.55 16.33 2.08
CA ARG A 74 -5.60 17.21 1.38
C ARG A 74 -6.06 17.48 -0.04
N LYS A 75 -5.72 18.65 -0.58
CA LYS A 75 -5.96 18.98 -1.99
C LYS A 75 -4.86 18.50 -2.94
N SER A 76 -3.74 18.01 -2.42
CA SER A 76 -2.61 17.54 -3.22
C SER A 76 -1.92 16.35 -2.58
N CYS A 77 -1.22 15.58 -3.41
CA CYS A 77 -0.37 14.48 -2.95
C CYS A 77 0.85 14.99 -2.15
N PRO A 78 1.40 14.18 -1.24
CA PRO A 78 2.58 14.55 -0.47
C PRO A 78 3.78 14.73 -1.40
N ALA A 79 4.69 15.64 -1.01
CA ALA A 79 5.93 15.92 -1.75
C ALA A 79 6.98 14.81 -1.52
N VAL A 80 6.63 13.56 -1.81
CA VAL A 80 7.50 12.38 -1.78
C VAL A 80 8.01 12.13 -3.19
N ASN A 81 9.28 11.75 -3.34
CA ASN A 81 9.89 11.50 -4.65
C ASN A 81 9.10 10.44 -5.43
N GLY A 82 8.89 10.68 -6.73
CA GLY A 82 8.10 9.81 -7.60
C GLY A 82 6.58 9.87 -7.37
N THR A 83 6.09 10.71 -6.47
CA THR A 83 4.65 10.87 -6.23
C THR A 83 4.09 12.08 -6.96
N THR A 84 3.00 11.90 -7.71
CA THR A 84 2.33 12.96 -8.47
C THR A 84 0.83 12.96 -8.19
N THR A 85 0.21 14.14 -8.26
CA THR A 85 -1.25 14.27 -8.14
C THR A 85 -1.89 13.95 -9.49
N VAL A 86 -2.76 12.96 -9.51
CA VAL A 86 -3.56 12.60 -10.68
C VAL A 86 -4.74 13.55 -10.80
N TYR A 87 -5.50 13.72 -9.72
CA TYR A 87 -6.54 14.73 -9.62
C TYR A 87 -6.81 15.12 -8.16
N THR A 88 -7.40 16.30 -8.00
CA THR A 88 -7.91 16.84 -6.74
C THR A 88 -9.42 16.74 -6.73
N GLY A 89 -10.00 16.51 -5.55
CA GLY A 89 -11.42 16.24 -5.42
C GLY A 89 -12.01 16.59 -4.06
N ILE A 90 -13.28 16.23 -3.93
CA ILE A 90 -14.10 16.35 -2.74
C ILE A 90 -14.35 14.94 -2.21
N THR A 91 -14.09 14.73 -0.92
CA THR A 91 -14.41 13.45 -0.28
C THR A 91 -15.93 13.31 -0.20
N GLY A 92 -16.46 12.15 -0.53
CA GLY A 92 -17.90 11.93 -0.49
C GLY A 92 -18.28 10.47 -0.29
N GLY A 93 -19.56 10.24 -0.08
CA GLY A 93 -20.13 8.92 0.14
C GLY A 93 -21.61 9.02 0.46
N LYS A 94 -22.20 7.95 0.98
CA LYS A 94 -23.58 8.02 1.49
C LYS A 94 -23.66 8.91 2.75
N PRO A 95 -24.80 9.55 3.03
CA PRO A 95 -24.95 10.33 4.25
C PRO A 95 -25.11 9.40 5.46
N PHE A 96 -24.82 9.91 6.65
CA PHE A 96 -24.71 9.09 7.85
C PHE A 96 -25.98 8.37 8.30
N TYR A 97 -27.16 8.85 7.88
CA TYR A 97 -28.46 8.34 8.27
C TYR A 97 -29.04 7.32 7.27
N GLU A 98 -28.39 7.07 6.13
CA GLU A 98 -28.87 6.12 5.11
C GLU A 98 -28.34 4.70 5.31
N ASN A 99 -29.26 3.77 5.59
CA ASN A 99 -28.91 2.37 5.85
C ASN A 99 -28.37 1.68 4.58
N GLY A 100 -29.02 1.92 3.44
CA GLY A 100 -28.60 1.41 2.13
C GLY A 100 -27.40 2.15 1.53
N GLY A 101 -27.21 1.99 0.21
CA GLY A 101 -26.12 2.63 -0.53
C GLY A 101 -24.75 1.97 -0.35
N GLY A 102 -23.71 2.63 -0.88
CA GLY A 102 -22.32 2.19 -0.72
C GLY A 102 -21.73 2.60 0.62
N VAL A 103 -20.95 1.72 1.25
CA VAL A 103 -20.20 2.03 2.48
C VAL A 103 -18.85 2.72 2.21
N THR A 104 -18.42 2.73 0.96
CA THR A 104 -17.10 3.19 0.53
C THR A 104 -17.01 4.72 0.53
N THR A 105 -15.92 5.25 1.07
CA THR A 105 -15.53 6.65 0.91
C THR A 105 -14.94 6.87 -0.49
N LEU A 106 -15.43 7.87 -1.21
CA LEU A 106 -15.06 8.19 -2.58
C LEU A 106 -14.32 9.53 -2.65
N CYS A 107 -13.37 9.63 -3.56
CA CYS A 107 -12.77 10.91 -3.95
C CYS A 107 -13.39 11.37 -5.26
N LEU A 108 -14.30 12.34 -5.20
CA LEU A 108 -15.03 12.83 -6.36
C LEU A 108 -14.19 13.93 -7.04
N PRO A 109 -13.93 13.86 -8.36
CA PRO A 109 -13.21 14.91 -9.06
C PRO A 109 -13.83 16.28 -8.81
N HIS A 110 -13.01 17.30 -8.62
CA HIS A 110 -13.50 18.66 -8.39
C HIS A 110 -14.29 19.22 -9.60
N ASN A 111 -13.97 18.71 -10.79
CA ASN A 111 -14.57 19.04 -12.08
C ASN A 111 -15.24 17.78 -12.69
N PRO A 112 -16.45 17.40 -12.26
CA PRO A 112 -17.15 16.27 -12.86
C PRO A 112 -17.53 16.56 -14.32
N ASP A 113 -17.52 15.52 -15.16
CA ASP A 113 -18.05 15.58 -16.51
C ASP A 113 -19.59 15.58 -16.50
N ASP A 114 -20.20 16.22 -17.48
CA ASP A 114 -21.65 16.13 -17.69
C ASP A 114 -22.06 14.69 -18.06
N ALA A 115 -23.16 14.22 -17.49
CA ALA A 115 -23.75 12.95 -17.91
C ALA A 115 -24.23 13.04 -19.37
N PRO A 116 -24.22 11.92 -20.12
CA PRO A 116 -24.77 11.90 -21.48
C PRO A 116 -26.19 12.45 -21.54
N PRO A 117 -26.59 13.19 -22.61
CA PRO A 117 -27.87 13.87 -22.65
C PRO A 117 -29.10 12.96 -22.54
N ASP A 118 -28.96 11.67 -22.85
CA ASP A 118 -29.99 10.64 -22.79
C ASP A 118 -30.00 9.85 -21.46
N PHE A 119 -29.15 10.22 -20.48
CA PHE A 119 -29.17 9.59 -19.16
C PHE A 119 -30.48 9.90 -18.42
N PRO A 120 -31.12 8.89 -17.82
CA PRO A 120 -32.38 9.09 -17.11
C PRO A 120 -32.15 9.92 -15.83
N THR A 121 -32.94 10.97 -15.66
CA THR A 121 -32.95 11.82 -14.46
C THR A 121 -34.03 11.42 -13.44
N SER A 122 -34.89 10.46 -13.81
CA SER A 122 -35.92 9.90 -12.94
C SER A 122 -36.17 8.44 -13.28
N ILE A 123 -36.49 7.63 -12.27
CA ILE A 123 -36.89 6.23 -12.42
C ILE A 123 -38.40 6.07 -12.22
N GLU A 124 -38.97 5.00 -12.77
CA GLU A 124 -40.41 4.71 -12.73
C GLU A 124 -40.97 4.60 -11.29
N TYR A 125 -40.16 4.07 -10.36
CA TYR A 125 -40.45 4.09 -8.93
C TYR A 125 -39.74 5.27 -8.26
N ALA A 126 -40.32 6.47 -8.39
CA ALA A 126 -39.80 7.68 -7.76
C ALA A 126 -39.43 7.45 -6.28
N GLY A 127 -38.24 7.89 -5.89
CA GLY A 127 -37.74 7.81 -4.51
C GLY A 127 -36.91 6.56 -4.15
N ARG A 128 -36.70 5.60 -5.07
CA ARG A 128 -35.81 4.44 -4.85
C ARG A 128 -34.43 4.66 -5.44
N VAL A 129 -33.70 5.65 -4.94
CA VAL A 129 -32.34 6.00 -5.38
C VAL A 129 -31.35 5.90 -4.22
N SER A 130 -30.06 5.76 -4.55
CA SER A 130 -28.97 5.96 -3.59
C SER A 130 -28.47 7.39 -3.72
N HIS A 131 -28.04 8.00 -2.63
CA HIS A 131 -27.50 9.34 -2.66
C HIS A 131 -25.99 9.36 -2.45
N LEU A 132 -25.39 10.45 -2.93
CA LEU A 132 -23.97 10.77 -2.80
C LEU A 132 -23.87 12.18 -2.23
N TYR A 133 -23.22 12.31 -1.08
CA TYR A 133 -23.02 13.55 -0.34
C TYR A 133 -21.53 13.86 -0.19
N GLY A 134 -21.21 15.14 -0.04
CA GLY A 134 -19.89 15.57 0.41
C GLY A 134 -19.62 15.15 1.85
N SER A 135 -18.35 15.16 2.24
CA SER A 135 -17.91 14.72 3.56
C SER A 135 -17.52 15.88 4.46
N GLU A 136 -17.71 15.70 5.76
CA GLU A 136 -17.45 16.73 6.76
C GLU A 136 -16.61 16.17 7.92
N TYR A 137 -15.70 17.01 8.43
CA TYR A 137 -15.02 16.72 9.68
C TYR A 137 -15.99 16.84 10.86
N GLN A 138 -16.13 15.79 11.66
CA GLN A 138 -16.96 15.83 12.87
C GLN A 138 -16.16 15.95 14.17
N PHE A 139 -14.98 16.56 14.09
CA PHE A 139 -14.10 16.79 15.22
C PHE A 139 -13.17 17.99 14.97
N THR A 140 -12.70 18.60 16.05
CA THR A 140 -11.72 19.71 15.99
C THR A 140 -10.39 19.25 16.55
N TYR A 141 -9.32 19.39 15.76
CA TYR A 141 -7.95 19.14 16.20
C TYR A 141 -6.97 19.82 15.25
N ARG A 142 -6.12 20.73 15.74
CA ARG A 142 -5.18 21.50 14.89
C ARG A 142 -5.90 22.19 13.72
N LYS A 143 -5.75 21.66 12.49
CA LYS A 143 -6.36 22.18 11.25
C LYS A 143 -7.69 21.52 10.90
N TYR A 144 -8.08 20.42 11.56
CA TYR A 144 -9.44 19.89 11.44
C TYR A 144 -10.39 20.86 12.13
N ALA A 145 -11.35 21.36 11.37
CA ALA A 145 -12.40 22.24 11.85
C ALA A 145 -13.73 21.52 11.72
N LEU A 146 -14.49 21.50 12.82
CA LEU A 146 -15.80 20.88 12.86
C LEU A 146 -16.71 21.44 11.75
N ASN A 147 -17.40 20.55 11.04
CA ASN A 147 -18.36 20.83 9.98
C ASN A 147 -17.77 21.48 8.72
N ASP A 148 -16.46 21.41 8.52
CA ASP A 148 -15.84 21.80 7.25
C ASP A 148 -15.72 20.60 6.30
N ASP A 149 -15.77 20.92 5.00
CA ASP A 149 -15.63 19.97 3.91
C ASP A 149 -14.24 19.32 3.86
N VAL A 150 -14.23 18.02 3.56
CA VAL A 150 -13.02 17.20 3.50
C VAL A 150 -12.50 17.10 2.05
N PRO A 151 -11.40 17.75 1.67
CA PRO A 151 -10.80 17.57 0.35
C PRO A 151 -10.15 16.20 0.22
N CYS A 152 -9.91 15.77 -1.01
CA CYS A 152 -9.11 14.58 -1.30
C CYS A 152 -8.22 14.80 -2.52
N ALA A 153 -7.19 13.96 -2.64
CA ALA A 153 -6.35 13.89 -3.83
C ALA A 153 -6.04 12.43 -4.16
N VAL A 154 -6.09 12.08 -5.43
CA VAL A 154 -5.64 10.77 -5.91
C VAL A 154 -4.22 10.89 -6.43
N CYS A 155 -3.36 9.99 -5.97
CA CYS A 155 -1.92 10.05 -6.14
C CYS A 155 -1.41 8.85 -6.90
N HIS A 156 -0.49 9.09 -7.83
CA HIS A 156 0.29 8.05 -8.49
C HIS A 156 1.71 8.06 -7.94
N VAL A 157 2.25 6.89 -7.62
CA VAL A 157 3.66 6.73 -7.23
C VAL A 157 4.39 5.89 -8.27
N ASP A 158 5.39 6.52 -8.89
CA ASP A 158 6.24 5.90 -9.89
C ASP A 158 7.05 4.75 -9.29
N SER A 159 7.12 3.64 -10.02
CA SER A 159 7.88 2.44 -9.60
C SER A 159 7.39 1.78 -8.31
N ALA A 160 6.27 2.24 -7.73
CA ALA A 160 5.65 1.58 -6.59
C ALA A 160 4.85 0.36 -7.06
N SER A 161 5.17 -0.79 -6.48
CA SER A 161 4.55 -2.07 -6.78
C SER A 161 3.29 -2.35 -5.95
N SER A 162 3.13 -1.68 -4.81
CA SER A 162 2.00 -1.88 -3.90
C SER A 162 1.76 -0.68 -2.99
N VAL A 163 0.52 -0.56 -2.50
CA VAL A 163 0.09 0.41 -1.50
C VAL A 163 -0.45 -0.34 -0.27
N LEU A 164 -0.19 0.19 0.92
CA LEU A 164 -0.66 -0.38 2.17
C LEU A 164 -1.07 0.73 3.15
N MET A 165 -2.30 0.66 3.67
CA MET A 165 -2.74 1.44 4.83
C MET A 165 -2.65 0.55 6.08
N ILE A 166 -1.95 1.03 7.12
CA ILE A 166 -1.75 0.29 8.37
C ILE A 166 -2.39 1.07 9.52
N PRO A 167 -3.54 0.61 10.06
CA PRO A 167 -4.12 1.16 11.27
C PRO A 167 -3.19 0.97 12.48
N ALA A 168 -3.32 1.86 13.46
CA ALA A 168 -2.55 1.90 14.70
C ALA A 168 -1.02 1.97 14.51
N LYS A 169 -0.57 2.47 13.35
CA LYS A 169 0.84 2.78 13.07
C LYS A 169 1.03 4.25 12.73
N SER A 170 2.25 4.72 12.92
CA SER A 170 2.75 6.03 12.49
C SER A 170 4.06 5.88 11.70
N SER A 171 4.37 4.66 11.27
CA SER A 171 5.60 4.29 10.56
C SER A 171 5.31 3.15 9.58
N CYS A 172 6.06 3.10 8.49
CA CYS A 172 5.98 2.00 7.52
C CYS A 172 6.88 0.82 7.93
N PRO A 173 6.60 -0.40 7.44
CA PRO A 173 7.51 -1.53 7.58
C PRO A 173 8.86 -1.24 6.92
N SER A 174 9.90 -1.97 7.30
CA SER A 174 11.20 -1.91 6.62
C SER A 174 11.02 -2.14 5.11
N SER A 175 11.78 -1.43 4.28
CA SER A 175 11.69 -1.38 2.81
C SER A 175 10.49 -0.65 2.20
N TRP A 176 9.47 -0.29 3.00
CA TRP A 176 8.34 0.52 2.52
C TRP A 176 8.61 2.01 2.72
N ASN A 177 8.18 2.80 1.75
CA ASN A 177 8.26 4.26 1.77
C ASN A 177 6.98 4.85 2.37
N MET A 178 7.15 5.79 3.31
CA MET A 178 6.03 6.53 3.88
C MET A 178 5.48 7.53 2.87
N GLN A 179 4.16 7.47 2.65
CA GLN A 179 3.44 8.48 1.89
C GLN A 179 2.85 9.53 2.83
N TYR A 180 2.06 9.11 3.81
CA TYR A 180 1.55 10.00 4.85
C TYR A 180 1.09 9.25 6.10
N THR A 181 0.87 10.01 7.18
CA THR A 181 0.28 9.50 8.42
C THR A 181 -0.92 10.32 8.82
N GLY A 182 -1.78 9.75 9.65
CA GLY A 182 -3.10 10.30 9.90
C GLY A 182 -3.82 9.73 11.10
N PHE A 183 -5.10 10.07 11.16
CA PHE A 183 -6.08 9.45 12.04
C PHE A 183 -6.87 8.42 11.24
N LEU A 184 -7.10 7.25 11.83
CA LEU A 184 -8.12 6.36 11.30
C LEU A 184 -9.49 6.98 11.61
N VAL A 185 -10.32 7.13 10.59
CA VAL A 185 -11.65 7.73 10.71
C VAL A 185 -12.72 6.81 10.12
N SER A 186 -13.94 6.94 10.64
CA SER A 186 -15.16 6.30 10.15
C SER A 186 -16.40 7.06 10.68
N ASN A 187 -17.61 6.53 10.50
CA ASN A 187 -18.82 7.14 11.07
C ASN A 187 -18.84 7.03 12.61
N ASN A 188 -19.72 7.80 13.24
CA ASN A 188 -19.99 7.75 14.67
C ASN A 188 -20.55 6.37 15.09
N ALA A 189 -20.08 5.87 16.23
CA ALA A 189 -20.57 4.64 16.86
C ALA A 189 -21.65 4.89 17.94
N ALA A 190 -22.12 6.13 18.10
CA ALA A 190 -23.05 6.49 19.17
C ALA A 190 -24.44 5.87 18.99
N ASP A 191 -24.91 5.17 20.01
CA ASP A 191 -26.29 4.67 20.08
C ASP A 191 -27.22 5.79 20.60
N GLY A 192 -28.06 6.35 19.73
CA GLY A 192 -29.07 7.35 20.07
C GLY A 192 -30.16 7.47 18.98
N ASP A 193 -31.10 8.40 19.13
CA ASP A 193 -32.25 8.63 18.20
C ASP A 193 -31.86 8.84 16.71
N ARG A 194 -30.57 9.03 16.41
CA ARG A 194 -30.03 9.06 15.05
C ARG A 194 -29.38 7.72 14.75
N THR A 195 -29.89 7.01 13.76
CA THR A 195 -29.30 5.75 13.31
C THR A 195 -28.08 6.04 12.43
N TRP A 196 -26.89 6.09 13.03
CA TRP A 196 -25.64 6.21 12.28
C TRP A 196 -25.34 4.90 11.54
N GLN A 197 -24.94 5.01 10.27
CA GLN A 197 -24.84 3.88 9.35
C GLN A 197 -23.39 3.57 9.00
N ALA A 198 -23.11 2.31 8.68
CA ALA A 198 -21.74 1.85 8.45
C ALA A 198 -21.05 2.59 7.29
N PHE A 199 -19.86 3.14 7.58
CA PHE A 199 -18.89 3.65 6.61
C PHE A 199 -17.62 2.77 6.66
N ASP A 200 -16.76 2.89 5.66
CA ASP A 200 -15.45 2.26 5.70
C ASP A 200 -14.50 2.96 6.70
N TYR A 201 -13.30 2.39 6.85
CA TYR A 201 -12.22 2.96 7.65
C TYR A 201 -11.17 3.55 6.71
N VAL A 202 -10.98 4.86 6.75
CA VAL A 202 -9.98 5.55 5.93
C VAL A 202 -8.92 6.24 6.78
N CYS A 203 -7.73 6.41 6.18
CA CYS A 203 -6.64 7.13 6.83
C CYS A 203 -6.70 8.62 6.48
N LEU A 204 -7.10 9.45 7.43
CA LEU A 204 -7.24 10.88 7.23
C LEU A 204 -5.93 11.61 7.56
N HIS A 205 -5.36 12.30 6.59
CA HIS A 205 -4.04 12.93 6.67
C HIS A 205 -3.93 13.89 7.86
N ASN A 206 -2.85 13.78 8.66
CA ASN A 206 -2.67 14.50 9.94
C ASN A 206 -2.59 16.04 9.83
N ASP A 207 -2.12 16.54 8.70
CA ASP A 207 -2.04 17.97 8.35
C ASP A 207 -3.16 18.33 7.37
N ALA A 208 -4.41 18.26 7.82
CA ALA A 208 -5.57 18.43 6.96
C ALA A 208 -5.78 19.87 6.44
N GLU A 209 -6.50 19.94 5.34
CA GLU A 209 -6.97 21.15 4.67
C GLU A 209 -8.50 21.12 4.59
N TYR A 210 -9.10 22.26 4.24
CA TYR A 210 -10.53 22.38 3.94
C TYR A 210 -10.72 22.95 2.53
N LEU A 211 -11.90 22.74 1.96
CA LEU A 211 -12.26 23.37 0.69
C LEU A 211 -12.61 24.84 0.89
N THR A 212 -12.07 25.68 0.01
CA THR A 212 -12.32 27.14 -0.01
C THR A 212 -13.12 27.57 -1.24
N GLU A 213 -13.41 26.64 -2.14
CA GLU A 213 -14.02 26.89 -3.44
C GLU A 213 -15.52 26.56 -3.34
N GLY A 214 -16.37 27.55 -3.63
CA GLY A 214 -17.82 27.48 -3.42
C GLY A 214 -18.29 28.15 -2.14
N ALA A 215 -19.60 28.09 -1.88
CA ALA A 215 -20.14 28.57 -0.61
C ALA A 215 -19.70 27.57 0.48
N ARG A 216 -18.82 27.99 1.39
CA ARG A 216 -18.46 27.21 2.58
C ARG A 216 -19.72 26.97 3.40
N ARG A 217 -20.34 25.81 3.19
CA ARG A 217 -21.48 25.39 3.98
C ARG A 217 -20.94 24.71 5.21
N HIS A 218 -21.44 25.15 6.35
CA HIS A 218 -21.10 24.58 7.62
C HIS A 218 -22.27 23.70 8.03
N ASN A 219 -22.04 22.39 8.11
CA ASN A 219 -22.96 21.40 8.68
C ASN A 219 -24.16 21.04 7.80
N ASP A 220 -23.89 20.41 6.66
CA ASP A 220 -24.87 19.79 5.76
C ASP A 220 -25.15 18.31 6.08
N ASP A 221 -24.54 17.75 7.14
CA ASP A 221 -24.90 16.46 7.72
C ASP A 221 -24.76 15.29 6.69
N GLY A 222 -23.69 15.35 5.88
CA GLY A 222 -23.42 14.43 4.76
C GLY A 222 -22.66 13.16 5.15
N HIS A 223 -21.57 12.87 4.41
CA HIS A 223 -20.67 11.75 4.67
C HIS A 223 -19.65 12.10 5.77
N ILE A 224 -20.06 11.96 7.01
CA ILE A 224 -19.28 12.44 8.15
C ILE A 224 -18.10 11.55 8.57
N LEU A 225 -17.00 12.18 9.00
CA LEU A 225 -15.79 11.50 9.48
C LEU A 225 -15.50 11.82 10.95
N TYR A 226 -15.57 10.78 11.80
CA TYR A 226 -15.17 10.80 13.20
C TYR A 226 -13.87 10.02 13.42
N PRO A 227 -13.03 10.43 14.39
CA PRO A 227 -11.84 9.69 14.75
C PRO A 227 -12.18 8.40 15.48
N VAL A 228 -11.56 7.29 15.08
CA VAL A 228 -11.78 5.97 15.65
C VAL A 228 -11.05 5.83 16.98
N GLN A 229 -11.72 5.32 18.01
CA GLN A 229 -11.12 5.06 19.33
C GLN A 229 -10.85 3.56 19.55
N ALA A 230 -9.73 3.26 20.20
CA ALA A 230 -9.45 1.93 20.72
C ALA A 230 -10.42 1.60 21.88
N VAL A 231 -11.04 0.41 21.84
CA VAL A 231 -11.87 -0.12 22.93
C VAL A 231 -11.22 -1.39 23.45
N CYS A 232 -10.75 -1.36 24.70
CA CYS A 232 -10.10 -2.51 25.33
C CYS A 232 -11.08 -3.65 25.63
N GLY A 233 -10.57 -4.87 25.68
CA GLY A 233 -11.34 -6.09 25.88
C GLY A 233 -10.93 -7.11 24.83
N SER A 234 -11.68 -7.18 23.73
CA SER A 234 -11.26 -7.93 22.55
C SER A 234 -9.99 -7.34 21.91
N LEU A 235 -9.75 -6.04 22.08
CA LEU A 235 -8.48 -5.40 21.77
C LEU A 235 -7.56 -5.45 23.00
N PRO A 236 -6.33 -6.01 22.88
CA PRO A 236 -5.42 -6.13 24.01
C PRO A 236 -4.86 -4.78 24.43
N CYS A 237 -4.92 -4.49 25.73
CA CYS A 237 -4.40 -3.27 26.32
C CYS A 237 -3.51 -3.62 27.51
N PRO A 238 -2.16 -3.59 27.37
CA PRO A 238 -1.35 -3.15 26.22
C PRO A 238 -1.32 -4.12 25.01
N PRO A 239 -0.88 -3.68 23.80
CA PRO A 239 -0.22 -2.40 23.50
C PRO A 239 -1.15 -1.23 23.18
N TYR A 240 -2.44 -1.47 23.00
CA TYR A 240 -3.42 -0.39 22.81
C TYR A 240 -3.75 0.30 24.14
N LYS A 241 -4.37 1.47 24.08
CA LYS A 241 -4.84 2.22 25.25
C LYS A 241 -6.31 2.55 25.09
N ASN A 242 -7.12 2.25 26.12
CA ASN A 242 -8.56 2.46 26.07
C ASN A 242 -8.89 3.93 25.78
N GLY A 243 -9.82 4.18 24.87
CA GLY A 243 -10.28 5.51 24.49
C GLY A 243 -9.27 6.34 23.67
N GLN A 244 -8.10 5.79 23.34
CA GLN A 244 -7.13 6.49 22.52
C GLN A 244 -7.54 6.47 21.04
N TYR A 245 -7.49 7.63 20.37
CA TYR A 245 -7.69 7.69 18.93
C TYR A 245 -6.62 6.90 18.17
N ILE A 246 -7.05 6.16 17.16
CA ILE A 246 -6.20 5.29 16.35
C ILE A 246 -5.52 6.10 15.26
N THR A 247 -4.19 6.03 15.18
CA THR A 247 -3.43 6.59 14.06
C THR A 247 -3.45 5.65 12.87
N CYS A 248 -2.97 6.12 11.72
CA CYS A 248 -2.75 5.28 10.54
C CYS A 248 -1.52 5.78 9.76
N ALA A 249 -0.94 4.87 8.97
CA ALA A 249 0.13 5.17 8.04
C ALA A 249 -0.23 4.61 6.66
N VAL A 250 -0.02 5.39 5.60
CA VAL A 250 -0.11 4.92 4.21
C VAL A 250 1.30 4.84 3.64
N CYS A 251 1.61 3.68 3.08
CA CYS A 251 2.94 3.26 2.66
C CYS A 251 2.90 2.72 1.23
N THR A 252 4.01 2.83 0.52
CA THR A 252 4.21 2.20 -0.78
C THR A 252 5.49 1.38 -0.83
N LEU A 253 5.51 0.30 -1.61
CA LEU A 253 6.68 -0.54 -1.83
C LEU A 253 7.33 -0.24 -3.17
#